data_AF-A0A8H6ZWW0-F1
#
_entry.id   AF-A0A8H6ZWW0-F1
#
_cell.length_a   1.000
_cell.length_b   1.000
_cell.length_c   1.000
_cell.angle_alpha   90.00
_cell.angle_beta   90.00
_cell.angle_gamma   90.00
#
_symmetry.space_group_name_H-M   'P 1'
#
loop_
_entity.id
_entity.type
_entity.pdbx_description
1 polymer ?
#
loop_
_entity_poly.entity_id
_entity_poly.type
_entity_poly.pdbx_seq_one_letter_code
_entity_poly.pdbx_strand_id
1 'polypeptide(L)'
;MWRIITRPGGSSGGGALSFRDYGAVIIAPYAVHLFICGEVLILGLKERELVKRDRTLMFCHIDSTIPAYVTGVVVICVILIAMGFVASIAIYIRRHMAASRLFQGRQVVNIQKMVFRFGVFTILPVFGLALSITQVSSKRSGLADGILTITIGTLPAGAALIFGTQSDIMRVWMFWKKPCASNAPLESAKLAIASV
;
A
#
# COMPACT_ATOMS: atom_id res chain seq x y z
N MET A 1 -23.73 -15.77 0.39
CA MET A 1 -23.75 -16.37 -0.97
C MET A 1 -23.68 -15.23 -1.98
N TRP A 2 -22.47 -14.84 -2.40
CA TRP A 2 -22.25 -13.68 -3.26
C TRP A 2 -22.26 -14.12 -4.73
N ARG A 3 -23.33 -13.79 -5.48
CA ARG A 3 -23.38 -13.97 -6.93
C ARG A 3 -22.74 -12.76 -7.60
N ILE A 4 -21.56 -12.97 -8.16
CA ILE A 4 -20.91 -12.03 -9.09
C ILE A 4 -21.69 -12.12 -10.40
N ILE A 5 -22.46 -11.07 -10.72
CA ILE A 5 -23.14 -10.92 -12.01
C ILE A 5 -22.10 -10.41 -13.01
N THR A 6 -21.50 -11.30 -13.79
CA THR A 6 -20.72 -10.94 -14.97
C THR A 6 -21.69 -10.65 -16.12
N ARG A 7 -21.82 -9.39 -16.54
CA ARG A 7 -22.47 -9.06 -17.82
C ARG A 7 -21.55 -9.46 -18.98
N PRO A 8 -22.05 -10.23 -19.98
CA PRO A 8 -21.32 -10.42 -21.22
C PRO A 8 -21.71 -9.31 -22.21
N GLY A 9 -20.73 -8.78 -22.94
CA GLY A 9 -20.98 -7.98 -24.15
C GLY A 9 -20.34 -6.60 -24.14
N GLY A 10 -19.14 -6.51 -24.69
CA GLY A 10 -18.43 -5.25 -24.92
C GLY A 10 -16.99 -5.50 -25.40
N SER A 11 -16.86 -6.08 -26.59
CA SER A 11 -15.58 -6.20 -27.30
C SER A 11 -15.06 -4.80 -27.67
N SER A 12 -13.94 -4.39 -27.05
CA SER A 12 -12.87 -3.65 -27.74
C SER A 12 -11.62 -3.55 -26.84
N GLY A 13 -10.60 -4.36 -27.14
CA GLY A 13 -9.19 -4.03 -26.92
C GLY A 13 -8.60 -3.97 -25.51
N GLY A 14 -9.30 -4.38 -24.45
CA GLY A 14 -8.74 -4.46 -23.10
C GLY A 14 -8.21 -5.86 -22.81
N GLY A 15 -6.89 -6.03 -22.70
CA GLY A 15 -6.28 -7.31 -22.31
C GLY A 15 -6.98 -7.87 -21.08
N ALA A 16 -7.70 -8.98 -21.25
CA ALA A 16 -8.40 -9.64 -20.17
C ALA A 16 -7.36 -10.15 -19.18
N LEU A 17 -7.18 -9.44 -18.06
CA LEU A 17 -6.40 -9.93 -16.93
C LEU A 17 -6.97 -11.30 -16.54
N SER A 18 -6.21 -12.35 -16.80
CA SER A 18 -6.61 -13.72 -16.56
C SER A 18 -6.54 -14.01 -15.07
N PHE A 19 -7.30 -15.00 -14.58
CA PHE A 19 -7.18 -15.49 -13.20
C PHE A 19 -5.73 -15.90 -12.84
N ARG A 20 -4.94 -16.32 -13.85
CA ARG A 20 -3.49 -16.54 -13.73
C ARG A 20 -2.72 -15.29 -13.31
N ASP A 21 -3.11 -14.11 -13.79
CA ASP A 21 -2.45 -12.85 -13.48
C ASP A 21 -2.76 -12.41 -12.04
N TYR A 22 -3.98 -12.65 -11.56
CA TYR A 22 -4.34 -12.44 -10.16
C TYR A 22 -3.58 -13.39 -9.21
N GLY A 23 -3.43 -14.66 -9.61
CA GLY A 23 -2.61 -15.61 -8.87
C GLY A 23 -1.16 -15.16 -8.75
N ALA A 24 -0.58 -14.63 -9.83
CA ALA A 24 0.78 -14.10 -9.84
C ALA A 24 0.96 -12.92 -8.87
N VAL A 25 0.01 -11.98 -8.82
CA VAL A 25 0.07 -10.84 -7.89
C VAL A 25 0.01 -11.27 -6.43
N ILE A 26 -0.73 -12.34 -6.12
CA ILE A 26 -0.83 -12.89 -4.76
C ILE A 26 0.45 -13.65 -4.40
N ILE A 27 1.00 -14.45 -5.31
CA ILE A 27 2.18 -15.30 -5.06
C ILE A 27 3.48 -14.50 -5.03
N ALA A 28 3.59 -13.46 -5.86
CA ALA A 28 4.79 -12.64 -5.99
C ALA A 28 5.38 -12.13 -4.65
N PRO A 29 4.62 -11.50 -3.73
CA PRO A 29 5.19 -11.02 -2.48
C PRO A 29 5.75 -12.14 -1.61
N TYR A 30 5.11 -13.31 -1.58
CA TYR A 30 5.61 -14.46 -0.82
C TYR A 30 6.87 -15.03 -1.46
N ALA A 31 6.90 -15.15 -2.79
CA ALA A 31 8.07 -15.63 -3.51
C ALA A 31 9.29 -14.71 -3.29
N VAL A 32 9.11 -13.39 -3.42
CA VAL A 32 10.16 -12.40 -3.15
C VAL A 32 10.62 -12.47 -1.69
N HIS A 33 9.70 -12.62 -0.74
CA HIS A 33 10.04 -12.72 0.68
C HIS A 33 10.86 -13.98 0.98
N LEU A 34 10.42 -15.14 0.49
CA LEU A 34 11.15 -16.41 0.64
C LEU A 34 12.53 -16.35 -0.01
N PHE A 35 12.64 -15.70 -1.17
CA PHE A 35 13.91 -15.50 -1.85
C PHE A 35 14.87 -14.66 -0.99
N ILE A 36 14.43 -13.51 -0.48
CA ILE A 36 15.25 -12.67 0.40
C ILE A 36 15.65 -13.41 1.68
N CYS A 37 14.72 -14.13 2.32
CA CYS A 37 15.02 -14.95 3.49
C CYS A 37 16.05 -16.05 3.18
N GLY A 38 15.93 -16.71 2.03
CA GLY A 38 16.86 -17.73 1.57
C GLY A 38 18.26 -17.18 1.36
N GLU A 39 18.39 -16.05 0.65
CA GLU A 39 19.67 -15.36 0.43
C GLU A 39 20.37 -15.01 1.75
N VAL A 40 19.65 -14.39 2.68
CA VAL A 40 20.18 -14.02 4.00
C VAL A 40 20.61 -15.25 4.80
N LEU A 41 19.82 -16.33 4.76
CA LEU A 41 20.12 -17.58 5.45
C LEU A 41 21.36 -18.26 4.86
N ILE A 42 21.46 -18.37 3.53
CA ILE A 42 22.58 -19.00 2.85
C ILE A 42 23.88 -18.22 3.13
N LEU A 43 23.85 -16.89 3.01
CA LEU A 43 25.00 -16.03 3.33
C LEU A 43 25.40 -16.14 4.80
N GLY A 44 24.44 -16.11 5.72
CA GLY A 44 24.70 -16.25 7.16
C GLY A 44 25.26 -17.62 7.55
N LEU A 45 24.90 -18.69 6.83
CA LEU A 45 25.44 -20.03 7.07
C LEU A 45 26.83 -20.23 6.46
N LYS A 46 27.10 -19.64 5.29
CA LYS A 46 28.37 -19.77 4.58
C LYS A 46 29.48 -18.92 5.20
N GLU A 47 29.17 -17.71 5.63
CA GLU A 47 30.15 -16.72 6.11
C GLU A 47 29.77 -16.23 7.51
N ARG A 48 29.84 -17.14 8.51
CA ARG A 48 29.43 -16.85 9.89
C ARG A 48 30.18 -15.66 10.53
N GLU A 49 31.41 -15.40 10.08
CA GLU A 49 32.24 -14.29 10.59
C GLU A 49 31.68 -12.90 10.23
N LEU A 50 30.82 -12.81 9.21
CA LEU A 50 30.16 -11.56 8.82
C LEU A 50 28.91 -11.24 9.66
N VAL A 51 28.42 -12.21 10.43
CA VAL A 51 27.27 -12.00 11.32
C VAL A 51 27.76 -11.31 12.58
N LYS A 52 27.64 -9.99 12.62
CA LYS A 52 28.02 -9.19 13.78
C LYS A 52 26.77 -8.84 14.58
N ARG A 53 26.92 -8.91 15.90
CA ARG A 53 25.89 -8.43 16.81
C ARG A 53 25.97 -6.90 16.84
N ASP A 54 24.82 -6.26 16.70
CA ASP A 54 24.73 -4.81 16.80
C ASP A 54 25.16 -4.31 18.20
N ARG A 55 25.58 -3.05 18.30
CA ARG A 55 26.04 -2.43 19.55
C ARG A 55 24.98 -2.42 20.64
N THR A 56 23.71 -2.43 20.25
CA THR A 56 22.56 -2.54 21.17
C THR A 56 22.37 -3.94 21.74
N LEU A 57 23.10 -4.93 21.23
CA LEU A 57 22.95 -6.36 21.52
C LEU A 57 21.54 -6.93 21.24
N MET A 58 20.65 -6.18 20.61
CA MET A 58 19.27 -6.61 20.32
C MET A 58 19.12 -7.27 18.94
N PHE A 59 19.96 -6.89 17.97
CA PHE A 59 19.86 -7.36 16.59
C PHE A 59 21.18 -7.92 16.08
N CYS A 60 21.10 -8.90 15.19
CA CYS A 60 22.23 -9.37 14.39
C CYS A 60 22.13 -8.73 13.01
N HIS A 61 23.23 -8.17 12.52
CA HIS A 61 23.34 -7.65 11.16
C HIS A 61 24.46 -8.38 10.43
N ILE A 62 24.33 -8.50 9.12
CA ILE A 62 25.38 -9.05 8.26
C ILE A 62 26.17 -7.86 7.74
N ASP A 63 27.46 -7.80 8.08
CA ASP A 63 28.39 -6.75 7.65
C ASP A 63 28.87 -7.04 6.21
N SER A 64 27.92 -7.10 5.27
CA SER A 64 28.18 -7.35 3.85
C SER A 64 27.40 -6.35 3.00
N THR A 65 28.11 -5.75 2.04
CA THR A 65 27.53 -4.79 1.09
C THR A 65 26.67 -5.46 0.02
N ILE A 66 26.88 -6.76 -0.23
CA ILE A 66 26.19 -7.54 -1.28
C ILE A 66 24.68 -7.63 -1.03
N PRO A 67 24.19 -8.17 0.12
CA PRO A 67 22.76 -8.28 0.38
C PRO A 67 22.08 -6.91 0.48
N ALA A 68 22.78 -5.89 1.00
CA ALA A 68 22.27 -4.53 1.06
C ALA A 68 22.07 -3.94 -0.35
N TYR A 69 22.99 -4.19 -1.29
CA TYR A 69 22.87 -3.71 -2.66
C TYR A 69 21.73 -4.41 -3.41
N VAL A 70 21.65 -5.75 -3.32
CA VAL A 70 20.60 -6.54 -4.00
C VAL A 70 19.21 -6.13 -3.51
N THR A 71 19.02 -6.08 -2.18
CA THR A 71 17.73 -5.65 -1.60
C THR A 71 17.41 -4.20 -1.93
N GLY A 72 18.41 -3.30 -1.92
CA GLY A 72 18.26 -1.91 -2.33
C GLY A 72 17.77 -1.75 -3.76
N VAL A 73 18.36 -2.47 -4.72
CA VAL A 73 17.93 -2.46 -6.13
C VAL A 73 16.48 -2.95 -6.26
N VAL A 74 16.13 -4.05 -5.59
CA VAL A 74 14.76 -4.58 -5.62
C VAL A 74 13.77 -3.55 -5.07
N VAL A 75 14.09 -2.90 -3.94
CA VAL A 75 13.24 -1.86 -3.34
C VAL A 75 13.06 -0.67 -4.28
N ILE A 76 14.14 -0.20 -4.93
CA ILE A 76 14.06 0.89 -5.92
C ILE A 76 13.14 0.51 -7.08
N CYS A 77 13.30 -0.69 -7.65
CA CYS A 77 12.44 -1.16 -8.74
C CYS A 77 10.96 -1.18 -8.33
N VAL A 78 10.65 -1.72 -7.14
CA VAL A 78 9.28 -1.78 -6.62
C VAL A 78 8.71 -0.36 -6.40
N ILE A 79 9.49 0.57 -5.85
CA ILE A 79 9.07 1.96 -5.64
C ILE A 79 8.78 2.63 -6.98
N LEU A 80 9.63 2.47 -8.00
CA LEU A 80 9.43 3.06 -9.31
C LEU A 80 8.16 2.54 -10.00
N ILE A 81 7.93 1.23 -9.92
CA ILE A 81 6.70 0.61 -10.44
C ILE A 81 5.48 1.16 -9.70
N ALA A 82 5.51 1.19 -8.36
CA ALA A 82 4.41 1.71 -7.55
C ALA A 82 4.12 3.18 -7.83
N MET A 83 5.16 4.03 -7.93
CA MET A 83 5.05 5.44 -8.31
C MET A 83 4.44 5.61 -9.70
N GLY A 84 4.86 4.80 -10.67
CA GLY A 84 4.28 4.78 -12.02
C GLY A 84 2.79 4.44 -12.01
N PHE A 85 2.38 3.44 -11.23
CA PHE A 85 0.98 3.10 -11.04
C PHE A 85 0.19 4.26 -10.41
N VAL A 86 0.68 4.86 -9.33
CA VAL A 86 0.03 6.01 -8.68
C VAL A 86 -0.13 7.18 -9.62
N ALA A 87 0.94 7.52 -10.35
CA ALA A 87 0.93 8.61 -11.33
C ALA A 87 -0.07 8.33 -12.46
N SER A 88 -0.10 7.11 -13.00
CA SER A 88 -1.04 6.72 -14.06
C SER A 88 -2.49 6.82 -13.61
N ILE A 89 -2.81 6.35 -12.40
CA ILE A 89 -4.16 6.44 -11.80
C ILE A 89 -4.52 7.90 -11.55
N ALA A 90 -3.59 8.70 -11.01
CA ALA A 90 -3.82 10.12 -10.76
C ALA A 90 -4.10 10.90 -12.05
N ILE A 91 -3.34 10.62 -13.13
CA ILE A 91 -3.53 11.23 -14.45
C ILE A 91 -4.87 10.79 -15.04
N TYR A 92 -5.20 9.49 -14.97
CA TYR A 92 -6.46 8.94 -15.46
C TYR A 92 -7.65 9.61 -14.79
N ILE A 93 -7.62 9.72 -13.45
CA ILE A 93 -8.65 10.42 -12.69
C ILE A 93 -8.72 11.89 -13.12
N ARG A 94 -7.59 12.60 -13.19
CA ARG A 94 -7.58 14.02 -13.60
C ARG A 94 -8.17 14.25 -14.99
N ARG A 95 -7.90 13.35 -15.94
CA ARG A 95 -8.46 13.45 -17.30
C ARG A 95 -9.97 13.20 -17.33
N HIS A 96 -10.46 12.21 -16.60
CA HIS A 96 -11.89 11.88 -16.58
C HIS A 96 -12.72 12.69 -15.58
N MET A 97 -12.07 13.47 -14.71
CA MET A 97 -12.72 14.31 -13.71
C MET A 97 -13.67 15.37 -14.30
N ALA A 98 -13.37 15.93 -15.47
CA ALA A 98 -14.23 16.91 -16.12
C ALA A 98 -15.59 16.29 -16.51
N ALA A 99 -15.59 15.05 -16.98
CA ALA A 99 -16.81 14.32 -17.34
C ALA A 99 -17.55 13.74 -16.12
N SER A 100 -16.81 13.26 -15.10
CA SER A 100 -17.40 12.59 -13.94
C SER A 100 -17.96 13.53 -12.86
N ARG A 101 -17.55 14.81 -12.85
CA ARG A 101 -18.11 15.83 -11.95
C ARG A 101 -19.60 16.06 -12.18
N LEU A 102 -20.09 15.85 -13.41
CA LEU A 102 -21.51 15.99 -13.74
C LEU A 102 -22.39 14.86 -13.18
N PHE A 103 -21.85 13.65 -12.97
CA PHE A 103 -22.67 12.47 -12.65
C PHE A 103 -22.39 11.81 -11.30
N GLN A 104 -21.23 12.02 -10.65
CA GLN A 104 -20.82 11.13 -9.54
C GLN A 104 -19.88 11.75 -8.48
N GLY A 105 -20.10 13.01 -8.09
CA GLY A 105 -19.21 13.77 -7.19
C GLY A 105 -18.73 13.04 -5.90
N ARG A 106 -19.54 12.17 -5.28
CA ARG A 106 -19.17 11.50 -4.02
C ARG A 106 -18.20 10.31 -4.19
N GLN A 107 -18.28 9.59 -5.31
CA GLN A 107 -17.37 8.46 -5.62
C GLN A 107 -15.96 8.97 -5.93
N VAL A 108 -15.87 10.04 -6.72
CA VAL A 108 -14.58 10.60 -7.17
C VAL A 108 -13.76 11.13 -5.98
N VAL A 109 -14.41 11.77 -5.00
CA VAL A 109 -13.74 12.26 -3.78
C VAL A 109 -13.15 11.12 -2.94
N ASN A 110 -13.82 9.97 -2.85
CA ASN A 110 -13.29 8.81 -2.11
C ASN A 110 -12.06 8.21 -2.81
N ILE A 111 -12.08 8.09 -4.15
CA ILE A 111 -10.95 7.58 -4.92
C ILE A 111 -9.75 8.52 -4.80
N GLN A 112 -9.96 9.84 -4.88
CA GLN A 112 -8.89 10.82 -4.68
C GLN A 112 -8.23 10.72 -3.30
N LYS A 113 -9.03 10.55 -2.24
CA LYS A 113 -8.51 10.32 -0.89
C LYS A 113 -7.66 9.05 -0.80
N MET A 114 -8.08 7.97 -1.47
CA MET A 114 -7.33 6.72 -1.52
C MET A 114 -5.99 6.90 -2.25
N VAL A 115 -5.98 7.55 -3.42
CA VAL A 115 -4.77 7.80 -4.20
C VAL A 115 -3.80 8.71 -3.45
N PHE A 116 -4.29 9.76 -2.79
CA PHE A 116 -3.45 10.64 -1.97
C PHE A 116 -2.80 9.88 -0.80
N ARG A 117 -3.57 9.08 -0.07
CA ARG A 117 -3.06 8.25 1.04
C ARG A 117 -2.00 7.25 0.56
N PHE A 118 -2.24 6.59 -0.56
CA PHE A 118 -1.29 5.66 -1.14
C PHE A 118 -0.02 6.40 -1.62
N GLY A 119 -0.16 7.60 -2.20
CA GLY A 119 0.96 8.46 -2.56
C GLY A 119 1.83 8.84 -1.36
N VAL A 120 1.22 9.24 -0.24
CA VAL A 120 1.94 9.52 1.01
C VAL A 120 2.67 8.26 1.51
N PHE A 121 2.03 7.10 1.44
CA PHE A 121 2.67 5.84 1.83
C PHE A 121 3.89 5.52 0.96
N THR A 122 3.84 5.77 -0.35
CA THR A 122 4.97 5.50 -1.26
C THR A 122 6.20 6.38 -0.99
N ILE A 123 6.06 7.50 -0.29
CA ILE A 123 7.18 8.37 0.10
C ILE A 123 7.97 7.78 1.29
N LEU A 124 7.32 7.02 2.18
CA LEU A 124 7.97 6.48 3.37
C LEU A 124 9.12 5.50 3.04
N PRO A 125 8.98 4.55 2.09
CA PRO A 125 10.08 3.72 1.64
C PRO A 125 11.24 4.51 1.01
N VAL A 126 10.94 5.61 0.29
CA VAL A 126 11.97 6.49 -0.30
C VAL A 126 12.81 7.12 0.81
N PHE A 127 12.17 7.58 1.88
CA PHE A 127 12.86 8.12 3.04
C PHE A 127 13.73 7.06 3.74
N GLY A 128 13.21 5.85 3.94
CA GLY A 128 13.99 4.73 4.49
C GLY A 128 15.21 4.37 3.63
N LEU A 129 15.06 4.37 2.30
CA LEU A 129 16.16 4.13 1.38
C LEU A 129 17.20 5.26 1.43
N ALA A 130 16.77 6.52 1.47
CA ALA A 130 17.67 7.66 1.59
C ALA A 130 18.51 7.59 2.87
N LEU A 131 17.87 7.26 4.00
CA LEU A 131 18.59 7.04 5.26
C LEU A 131 19.60 5.90 5.14
N SER A 132 19.22 4.78 4.53
CA SER A 132 20.10 3.63 4.32
C SER A 132 21.35 4.01 3.49
N ILE A 133 21.18 4.80 2.42
CA ILE A 133 22.30 5.30 1.61
C ILE A 133 23.21 6.24 2.41
N THR A 134 22.62 7.13 3.20
CA THR A 134 23.40 8.07 4.03
C THR A 134 24.22 7.34 5.10
N GLN A 135 23.72 6.24 5.66
CA GLN A 135 24.47 5.42 6.61
C GLN A 135 25.66 4.71 5.97
N VAL A 136 25.48 4.15 4.77
CA VAL A 136 26.59 3.51 4.05
C VAL A 136 27.68 4.53 3.70
N SER A 137 27.29 5.77 3.40
CA SER A 137 28.20 6.85 3.01
C SER A 137 28.91 7.49 4.22
N SER A 138 28.20 7.67 5.34
CA SER A 138 28.77 8.20 6.57
C SER A 138 29.23 7.06 7.48
N LYS A 139 30.53 6.72 7.42
CA LYS A 139 31.21 5.80 8.37
C LYS A 139 31.14 6.22 9.86
N ARG A 140 30.33 7.21 10.23
CA ARG A 140 30.19 7.78 11.57
C ARG A 140 28.73 8.05 11.89
N SER A 141 28.24 7.39 12.94
CA SER A 141 27.49 7.96 14.08
C SER A 141 26.32 7.06 14.49
N GLY A 142 26.33 6.58 15.74
CA GLY A 142 25.25 5.76 16.31
C GLY A 142 23.89 6.48 16.39
N LEU A 143 23.83 7.77 16.08
CA LEU A 143 22.60 8.55 15.97
C LEU A 143 21.83 8.17 14.70
N ALA A 144 22.53 7.89 13.59
CA ALA A 144 21.91 7.43 12.36
C ALA A 144 21.30 6.02 12.52
N ASP A 145 21.93 5.13 13.29
CA ASP A 145 21.46 3.77 13.56
C ASP A 145 20.13 3.77 14.35
N GLY A 146 20.02 4.66 15.35
CA GLY A 146 18.79 4.83 16.11
C GLY A 146 17.62 5.31 15.24
N ILE A 147 17.86 6.31 14.38
CA ILE A 147 16.84 6.85 13.47
C ILE A 147 16.36 5.78 12.48
N LEU A 148 17.27 4.97 11.92
CA LEU A 148 16.90 3.91 11.01
C LEU A 148 16.05 2.84 11.71
N THR A 149 16.41 2.44 12.92
CA THR A 149 15.64 1.45 13.71
C THR A 149 14.22 1.94 13.98
N ILE A 150 14.06 3.21 14.39
CA ILE A 150 12.75 3.84 14.58
C ILE A 150 11.99 3.92 13.25
N THR A 151 12.67 4.25 12.15
CA THR A 151 12.05 4.36 10.82
C THR A 151 11.52 3.01 10.37
N ILE A 152 12.29 1.93 10.52
CA ILE A 152 11.83 0.57 10.18
C ILE A 152 10.65 0.15 11.07
N GLY A 153 10.67 0.47 12.36
CA GLY A 153 9.56 0.18 13.29
C GLY A 153 8.29 0.98 13.01
N THR A 154 8.41 2.19 12.47
CA THR A 154 7.26 3.05 12.13
C THR A 154 6.60 2.68 10.82
N LEU A 155 7.28 1.95 9.91
CA LEU A 155 6.71 1.53 8.63
C LEU A 155 5.46 0.63 8.79
N PRO A 156 5.48 -0.47 9.58
CA PRO A 156 4.28 -1.28 9.83
C PRO A 156 3.16 -0.49 10.52
N ALA A 157 3.49 0.36 11.48
CA ALA A 157 2.52 1.19 12.19
C ALA A 157 1.86 2.22 11.23
N GLY A 158 2.65 2.83 10.35
CA GLY A 158 2.19 3.74 9.31
C GLY A 158 1.29 3.02 8.29
N ALA A 159 1.66 1.82 7.87
CA ALA A 159 0.82 0.98 7.01
C ALA A 159 -0.51 0.66 7.70
N ALA A 160 -0.48 0.20 8.96
CA ALA A 160 -1.69 -0.10 9.72
C ALA A 160 -2.59 1.13 9.88
N LEU A 161 -2.02 2.33 10.08
CA LEU A 161 -2.78 3.57 10.19
C LEU A 161 -3.39 3.97 8.84
N ILE A 162 -2.63 3.93 7.75
CA ILE A 162 -3.10 4.35 6.42
C ILE A 162 -4.18 3.40 5.89
N PHE A 163 -3.97 2.09 6.01
CA PHE A 163 -4.94 1.09 5.58
C PHE A 163 -6.10 0.96 6.56
N GLY A 164 -5.85 0.94 7.87
CA GLY A 164 -6.88 0.81 8.91
C GLY A 164 -7.85 1.99 8.97
N THR A 165 -7.40 3.20 8.61
CA THR A 165 -8.29 4.39 8.55
C THR A 165 -9.17 4.43 7.29
N GLN A 166 -9.19 3.40 6.45
CA GLN A 166 -10.13 3.32 5.34
C GLN A 166 -11.57 3.18 5.86
N SER A 167 -12.46 4.01 5.34
CA SER A 167 -13.88 4.02 5.74
C SER A 167 -14.59 2.70 5.47
N ASP A 168 -14.09 1.93 4.50
CA ASP A 168 -14.59 0.59 4.18
C ASP A 168 -14.28 -0.41 5.29
N ILE A 169 -13.02 -0.47 5.74
CA ILE A 169 -12.61 -1.31 6.88
C ILE A 169 -13.35 -0.88 8.14
N MET A 170 -13.39 0.42 8.42
CA MET A 170 -14.13 0.95 9.57
C MET A 170 -15.61 0.60 9.52
N ARG A 171 -16.24 0.53 8.34
CA ARG A 171 -17.64 0.14 8.20
C ARG A 171 -17.87 -1.34 8.49
N VAL A 172 -16.97 -2.22 8.04
CA VAL A 172 -17.00 -3.66 8.39
C VAL A 172 -16.82 -3.84 9.90
N TRP A 173 -15.91 -3.10 10.51
CA TRP A 173 -15.67 -3.12 11.96
C TRP A 173 -16.75 -2.43 12.78
N MET A 174 -17.63 -1.64 12.16
CA MET A 174 -18.79 -1.01 12.81
C MET A 174 -20.09 -1.79 12.56
N PHE A 175 -20.03 -3.11 12.37
CA PHE A 175 -21.21 -3.95 12.12
C PHE A 175 -22.29 -3.86 13.22
N TRP A 176 -21.90 -3.47 14.43
CA TRP A 176 -22.80 -3.21 15.57
C TRP A 176 -23.60 -1.91 15.47
N LYS A 177 -23.20 -0.94 14.65
CA LYS A 177 -24.01 0.26 14.41
C LYS A 177 -25.15 -0.12 13.46
N LYS A 178 -26.37 -0.17 14.01
CA LYS A 178 -27.58 -0.29 13.19
C LYS A 178 -27.57 0.82 12.13
N PRO A 179 -27.86 0.52 10.85
CA PRO A 179 -28.06 1.56 9.85
C PRO A 179 -29.07 2.54 10.44
N CYS A 180 -28.66 3.80 10.59
CA CYS A 180 -29.61 4.83 10.95
C CYS A 180 -30.59 4.85 9.78
N ALA A 181 -31.78 4.29 9.98
CA ALA A 181 -32.87 4.41 9.05
C ALA A 181 -33.05 5.93 8.91
N SER A 182 -32.58 6.46 7.78
CA SER A 182 -32.89 7.82 7.36
C SER A 182 -34.38 7.81 7.13
N ASN A 183 -35.14 8.01 8.20
CA ASN A 183 -36.57 8.18 8.14
C ASN A 183 -36.80 9.44 7.29
N ALA A 184 -37.31 9.17 6.09
CA ALA A 184 -38.33 9.92 5.39
C ALA A 184 -38.00 11.34 4.87
N PRO A 185 -37.83 11.46 3.54
CA PRO A 185 -38.60 12.42 2.73
C PRO A 185 -40.03 11.94 2.45
N LEU A 186 -40.47 10.80 3.01
CA LEU A 186 -41.81 10.23 2.76
C LEU A 186 -42.91 10.86 3.62
N GLU A 187 -42.58 11.70 4.60
CA GLU A 187 -43.59 12.46 5.38
C GLU A 187 -44.10 13.70 4.62
N SER A 188 -43.26 14.32 3.79
CA SER A 188 -43.67 15.46 2.94
C SER A 188 -44.54 15.03 1.76
N ALA A 189 -44.49 13.77 1.32
CA ALA A 189 -45.39 13.23 0.29
C ALA A 189 -46.79 12.89 0.83
N LYS A 190 -46.92 12.55 2.11
CA LYS A 190 -48.24 12.27 2.73
C LYS A 190 -49.00 13.53 3.12
N LEU A 191 -48.30 14.62 3.46
CA LEU A 191 -48.93 15.92 3.75
C LEU A 191 -49.48 16.62 2.50
N ALA A 192 -48.88 16.39 1.31
CA ALA A 192 -49.37 16.98 0.06
C ALA A 192 -50.61 16.29 -0.54
N ILE A 193 -50.91 15.05 -0.13
CA ILE A 193 -52.07 14.28 -0.62
C ILE A 193 -53.27 14.42 0.33
N ALA A 194 -53.05 14.81 1.59
CA ALA A 194 -54.13 15.05 2.55
C ALA A 194 -54.76 16.46 2.48
N SER A 195 -54.29 17.31 1.55
CA SER A 195 -54.78 18.69 1.35
C SER A 195 -55.47 18.93 0.00
N VAL A 196 -55.92 17.87 -0.68
CA VAL A 196 -56.74 17.91 -1.90
C VAL A 196 -58.00 17.08 -1.66
#